data_AF-A0A2V6CYU2-F1
#
_entry.id   AF-A0A2V6CYU2-F1
#
_cell.length_a   1.000
_cell.length_b   1.000
_cell.length_c   1.000
_cell.angle_alpha   90.00
_cell.angle_beta   90.00
_cell.angle_gamma   90.00
#
_symmetry.space_group_name_H-M   'P 1'
#
loop_
_entity.id
_entity.type
_entity.pdbx_description
1 polymer ?
#
loop_
_entity_poly.entity_id
_entity_poly.type
_entity_poly.pdbx_seq_one_letter_code
_entity_poly.pdbx_strand_id
1 'polypeptide(L)' 'MVSRYSSARVWLAGGLHSAGNVRAAIDAVKPFGVDVNSGTKPSDGFKDPRKMEAFITQAKCSAKPQT' A
#
# COMPACT_ATOMS: atom_id res chain seq x y z
N MET A 1 -16.72 3.45 22.83
CA MET A 1 -15.68 3.33 21.79
C MET A 1 -16.30 3.79 20.47
N VAL A 2 -15.98 4.98 19.98
CA VAL A 2 -16.52 5.48 18.70
C VAL A 2 -15.72 4.81 17.58
N SER A 3 -16.38 4.02 16.73
CA SER A 3 -15.74 3.53 15.52
C SER A 3 -15.45 4.73 14.63
N ARG A 4 -14.18 5.11 14.52
CA ARG A 4 -13.72 6.19 13.63
C ARG A 4 -13.54 5.73 12.18
N TYR A 5 -13.96 4.50 11.86
CA TYR A 5 -13.89 3.99 10.50
C TYR A 5 -15.05 4.54 9.69
N SER A 6 -14.72 5.39 8.72
CA SER A 6 -15.65 5.81 7.68
C SER A 6 -16.08 4.59 6.87
N SER A 7 -17.37 4.46 6.61
CA SER A 7 -17.92 3.46 5.67
C SER A 7 -17.51 3.73 4.22
N ALA A 8 -16.81 4.84 3.94
CA ALA A 8 -16.33 5.18 2.62
C ALA A 8 -15.10 4.34 2.22
N ARG A 9 -15.03 3.99 0.93
CA ARG A 9 -13.84 3.38 0.34
C ARG A 9 -12.71 4.39 0.31
N VAL A 10 -11.62 4.10 1.04
CA VAL A 10 -10.44 4.97 1.15
C VAL A 10 -9.22 4.41 0.45
N TRP A 11 -8.42 5.31 -0.13
CA TRP A 11 -7.10 5.00 -0.65
C TRP A 11 -6.03 5.43 0.37
N LEU A 12 -5.11 4.53 0.70
CA LEU A 12 -3.99 4.82 1.59
C LEU A 12 -2.75 5.19 0.77
N ALA A 13 -2.17 6.36 1.04
CA ALA A 13 -0.99 6.87 0.38
C ALA A 13 0.00 7.46 1.40
N GLY A 14 1.18 7.84 0.93
CA GLY A 14 2.20 8.52 1.73
C GLY A 14 3.25 7.56 2.29
N GLY A 15 4.48 7.67 1.78
CA GLY A 15 5.63 6.91 2.29
C GLY A 15 5.60 5.39 2.07
N LEU A 16 4.59 4.84 1.36
CA LEU A 16 4.53 3.42 1.06
C LEU A 16 5.67 2.99 0.14
N HIS A 17 6.29 1.84 0.40
CA HIS A 17 7.40 1.29 -0.37
C HIS A 17 7.44 -0.24 -0.33
N SER A 18 8.04 -0.83 -1.36
CA SER A 18 8.16 -2.29 -1.51
C SER A 18 9.06 -2.94 -0.46
N ALA A 19 9.99 -2.19 0.14
CA ALA A 19 10.94 -2.70 1.13
C ALA A 19 10.34 -3.02 2.52
N GLY A 20 9.00 -3.00 2.68
CA GLY A 20 8.39 -3.70 3.81
C GLY A 20 7.19 -3.05 4.51
N ASN A 21 6.83 -1.80 4.23
CA ASN A 21 5.76 -1.15 4.99
C ASN A 21 4.35 -1.38 4.40
N VAL A 22 4.22 -1.64 3.10
CA VAL A 22 2.92 -1.69 2.42
C VAL A 22 2.00 -2.79 2.99
N ARG A 23 2.55 -3.97 3.30
CA ARG A 23 1.78 -5.08 3.88
C ARG A 23 1.25 -4.73 5.26
N ALA A 24 2.12 -4.24 6.14
CA ALA A 24 1.74 -3.85 7.50
C ALA A 24 0.71 -2.70 7.50
N ALA A 25 0.85 -1.75 6.56
CA ALA A 25 -0.08 -0.64 6.40
C ALA A 25 -1.47 -1.13 5.95
N ILE A 26 -1.54 -2.07 5.01
CA ILE A 26 -2.81 -2.70 4.59
C ILE A 26 -3.43 -3.48 5.75
N ASP A 27 -2.65 -4.31 6.45
CA ASP A 27 -3.15 -5.13 7.57
C ASP A 27 -3.73 -4.26 8.70
N ALA A 28 -3.10 -3.11 9.00
CA ALA A 28 -3.52 -2.19 10.05
C ALA A 28 -4.72 -1.32 9.67
N VAL A 29 -4.75 -0.79 8.44
CA VAL A 29 -5.74 0.21 8.01
C VAL A 29 -6.93 -0.41 7.30
N LYS A 30 -6.75 -1.56 6.64
CA LYS A 30 -7.72 -2.23 5.77
C LYS A 30 -8.34 -1.27 4.72
N PRO A 31 -7.52 -0.55 3.93
CA PRO A 31 -8.03 0.40 2.95
C PRO A 31 -8.69 -0.32 1.76
N PHE A 32 -9.46 0.42 0.96
CA PHE A 32 -9.96 -0.08 -0.33
C PHE A 32 -8.80 -0.30 -1.32
N GLY A 33 -7.79 0.56 -1.28
CA GLY A 33 -6.60 0.46 -2.13
C GLY A 33 -5.41 1.23 -1.56
N VAL A 34 -4.24 1.05 -2.16
CA VAL A 34 -3.01 1.78 -1.83
C VAL A 34 -2.48 2.50 -3.06
N ASP A 35 -1.88 3.68 -2.85
CA ASP A 35 -1.20 4.47 -3.88
C ASP A 35 0.29 4.66 -3.54
N VAL A 36 1.15 4.57 -4.56
CA VAL A 36 2.61 4.70 -4.39
C VAL A 36 3.29 5.50 -5.50
N ASN A 37 3.99 6.56 -5.09
CA ASN A 37 4.85 7.32 -5.98
C ASN A 37 6.35 7.06 -5.74
N SER A 38 6.93 7.67 -4.70
CA SER A 38 8.38 7.66 -4.45
C SER A 38 8.94 6.30 -4.05
N GLY A 39 8.17 5.48 -3.33
CA GLY A 39 8.60 4.14 -2.89
C GLY A 39 8.85 3.13 -4.00
N THR A 40 8.55 3.48 -5.25
CA THR A 40 8.83 2.66 -6.45
C THR A 40 9.88 3.29 -7.37
N LYS A 41 10.57 4.35 -6.92
CA LYS A 41 11.60 5.05 -7.69
C LYS A 41 13.01 4.83 -7.11
N PRO A 42 14.07 4.79 -7.94
CA PRO A 42 15.44 5.11 -7.54
C PRO A 42 15.67 6.63 -7.43
N SER A 43 16.91 7.03 -7.16
CA SER A 43 17.33 8.44 -7.10
C SER A 43 17.28 9.17 -8.45
N ASP A 44 17.17 8.45 -9.56
CA ASP A 44 17.06 9.00 -10.93
C ASP A 44 15.66 9.56 -11.25
N GLY A 45 14.68 9.36 -10.37
CA GLY A 45 13.32 9.90 -10.50
C GLY A 45 12.37 9.08 -11.38
N PHE A 46 12.86 8.03 -12.04
CA PHE A 46 12.05 7.13 -12.87
C PHE A 46 11.49 5.96 -12.05
N LYS A 47 10.47 5.28 -12.57
CA LYS A 47 9.93 4.08 -11.91
C LYS A 47 10.88 2.91 -12.15
N ASP A 48 11.26 2.20 -11.10
CA ASP A 48 11.99 0.94 -11.22
C ASP A 48 10.97 -0.22 -11.35
N PRO A 49 10.93 -0.94 -12.49
CA PRO A 49 10.01 -2.05 -12.69
C PRO A 49 10.08 -3.11 -11.59
N ARG A 50 11.27 -3.41 -11.07
CA ARG A 50 11.47 -4.41 -10.01
C ARG A 50 10.86 -3.94 -8.70
N LYS A 51 10.98 -2.64 -8.38
CA LYS A 51 10.34 -2.07 -7.18
C LYS A 51 8.82 -2.05 -7.32
N MET A 52 8.29 -1.79 -8.51
CA MET A 52 6.86 -1.86 -8.77
C MET A 52 6.32 -3.29 -8.61
N GLU A 53 6.98 -4.28 -9.19
CA GLU A 53 6.63 -5.69 -9.05
C GLU A 53 6.66 -6.13 -7.59
N ALA A 54 7.74 -5.82 -6.88
CA ALA A 54 7.86 -6.11 -5.45
C ALA A 54 6.75 -5.43 -4.64
N PHE A 55 6.40 -4.17 -4.96
CA PHE A 55 5.32 -3.46 -4.29
C PHE A 55 3.97 -4.16 -4.49
N ILE A 56 3.64 -4.52 -5.74
CA ILE A 56 2.38 -5.18 -6.08
C ILE A 56 2.28 -6.54 -5.39
N THR A 57 3.37 -7.32 -5.41
CA THR A 57 3.43 -8.63 -4.76
C THR A 57 3.18 -8.49 -3.25
N GLN A 58 3.89 -7.57 -2.58
CA GLN A 58 3.71 -7.35 -1.14
C GLN A 58 2.30 -6.82 -0.80
N ALA A 59 1.74 -5.94 -1.62
CA ALA A 59 0.39 -5.40 -1.43
C ALA A 59 -0.72 -6.44 -1.66
N LYS A 60 -0.49 -7.45 -2.51
CA LYS A 60 -1.45 -8.54 -2.78
C LYS A 60 -1.31 -9.73 -1.83
N CYS A 61 -0.15 -9.90 -1.20
CA CYS A 61 0.09 -10.93 -0.20
C CYS A 61 -0.50 -10.61 1.19
N SER A 62 -1.01 -9.39 1.43
CA SER A 62 -1.83 -9.10 2.61
C SER A 62 -3.14 -9.88 2.54
N ALA A 63 -3.69 -10.28 3.68
CA ALA A 63 -4.89 -11.11 3.74
C ALA A 63 -6.03 -10.47 2.91
N LYS A 64 -6.69 -11.27 2.06
CA LYS A 64 -7.81 -10.79 1.26
C LYS A 64 -8.87 -10.17 2.19
N PRO A 65 -9.43 -9.00 1.84
CA PRO A 65 -10.63 -8.52 2.51
C PRO A 65 -11.70 -9.61 2.40
N GLN A 66 -12.26 -10.03 3.54
CA GLN A 66 -13.44 -10.89 3.55
C GLN A 66 -14.57 -10.10 2.90
N THR A 67 -15.03 -10.57 1.74
CA THR A 67 -16.23 -10.09 1.04
C THR A 67 -17.48 -10.51 1.78
#